data_AF-A0AAU9EQX7-F1
#
_entry.id   AF-A0AAU9EQX7-F1
#
_cell.length_a   1.000
_cell.length_b   1.000
_cell.length_c   1.000
_cell.angle_alpha   90.00
_cell.angle_beta   90.00
_cell.angle_gamma   90.00
#
_symmetry.space_group_name_H-M   'P 1'
#
loop_
_entity.id
_entity.type
_entity.pdbx_description
1 polymer ?
#
loop_
_entity_poly.entity_id
_entity_poly.type
_entity_poly.pdbx_seq_one_letter_code
_entity_poly.pdbx_strand_id
1 'polypeptide(L)'
;MRKLVLLLGLCLCLLLPSVAMSADQPSAKDTAQRLQSAQEYWKLSEVQKQIMDTIQRISGQLPPDQRQKFIDQGKAYFDEKRIAGIKKQWVAMCAEVFTAKELKAMVKFYGSPEGMAIRDKMPKLMDGNTKVIGGELSGFIKQEQTRLAKEAQEKAKKEAAAKPAKTPPAKDAKPADAKK
;
A
#
# COMPACT_ATOMS: atom_id res chain seq x y z
N MET A 1 34.23 52.85 -19.59
CA MET A 1 33.32 52.73 -18.42
C MET A 1 32.36 51.53 -18.47
N ARG A 2 31.84 51.12 -19.64
CA ARG A 2 31.00 49.89 -19.79
C ARG A 2 31.64 48.57 -19.33
N LYS A 3 32.97 48.42 -19.46
CA LYS A 3 33.70 47.20 -19.03
C LYS A 3 33.99 47.14 -17.52
N LEU A 4 33.98 48.28 -16.81
CA LEU A 4 34.14 48.31 -15.34
C LEU A 4 32.84 47.96 -14.61
N VAL A 5 31.69 48.34 -15.17
CA VAL A 5 30.37 48.01 -14.60
C VAL A 5 30.06 46.51 -14.71
N LEU A 6 30.54 45.84 -15.76
CA LEU A 6 30.43 44.39 -15.93
C LEU A 6 31.34 43.59 -14.98
N LEU A 7 32.49 44.14 -14.59
CA LEU A 7 33.40 43.49 -13.62
C LEU A 7 32.94 43.67 -12.16
N LEU A 8 32.25 44.77 -11.84
CA LEU A 8 31.69 44.98 -10.51
C LEU A 8 30.43 44.12 -10.23
N GLY A 9 29.65 43.80 -11.28
CA GLY A 9 28.47 42.93 -11.17
C GLY A 9 28.81 41.45 -11.00
N LEU A 10 29.94 40.98 -11.54
CA LEU A 10 30.36 39.57 -11.45
C LEU A 10 30.98 39.23 -10.08
N CYS A 11 31.55 40.21 -9.37
CA CYS A 11 32.08 40.01 -8.01
C CYS A 11 31.00 39.95 -6.92
N LEU A 12 29.78 40.47 -7.17
CA LEU A 12 28.74 40.55 -6.15
C LEU A 12 27.96 39.22 -5.95
N CYS A 13 28.07 38.28 -6.89
CA CYS A 13 27.45 36.96 -6.77
C CYS A 13 28.30 35.91 -6.02
N LEU A 14 29.54 36.24 -5.63
CA LEU A 14 30.45 35.35 -4.90
C LEU A 14 30.38 35.52 -3.37
N LEU A 15 29.48 36.38 -2.87
CA LEU A 15 29.24 36.62 -1.44
C LEU A 15 27.92 36.01 -0.95
N LEU A 16 27.45 34.92 -1.59
CA LEU A 16 26.45 34.08 -0.95
C LEU A 16 27.16 33.28 0.16
N PRO A 17 26.86 33.52 1.46
CA PRO A 17 27.33 32.62 2.49
C PRO A 17 26.81 31.23 2.15
N SER A 18 27.72 30.30 1.91
CA SER A 18 27.43 28.87 1.94
C SER A 18 26.78 28.59 3.29
N VAL A 19 25.46 28.61 3.34
CA VAL A 19 24.69 27.89 4.35
C VAL A 19 24.98 26.42 4.09
N ALA A 20 26.14 25.98 4.58
CA ALA A 20 26.41 24.59 4.76
C ALA A 20 25.29 24.09 5.67
N MET A 21 24.30 23.44 5.07
CA MET A 21 23.43 22.53 5.80
C MET A 21 24.35 21.49 6.39
N SER A 22 24.86 21.76 7.58
CA SER A 22 25.36 20.72 8.46
C SER A 22 24.14 19.88 8.75
N ALA A 23 23.96 18.82 7.97
CA ALA A 23 23.13 17.71 8.38
C ALA A 23 23.66 17.31 9.75
N ASP A 24 22.87 17.62 10.79
CA ASP A 24 23.24 17.45 12.18
C ASP A 24 23.45 15.95 12.41
N GLN A 25 24.69 15.50 12.18
CA GLN A 25 25.06 14.10 12.24
C GLN A 25 24.92 13.67 13.71
N PRO A 26 24.20 12.57 13.99
CA PRO A 26 24.03 12.10 15.36
C PRO A 26 25.38 11.91 16.04
N SER A 27 25.55 12.50 17.23
CA SER A 27 26.74 12.23 18.05
C SER A 27 26.86 10.73 18.33
N ALA A 28 28.08 10.23 18.56
CA ALA A 28 28.31 8.82 18.91
C ALA A 28 27.47 8.37 20.12
N LYS A 29 27.25 9.27 21.09
CA LYS A 29 26.38 9.05 22.25
C LYS A 29 24.92 8.89 21.86
N ASP A 30 24.42 9.74 20.96
CA ASP A 30 23.05 9.65 20.46
C ASP A 30 22.84 8.34 19.68
N THR A 31 23.75 7.99 18.77
CA THR A 31 23.73 6.72 18.02
C THR A 31 23.68 5.51 18.95
N ALA A 32 24.50 5.49 20.00
CA ALA A 32 24.47 4.41 20.99
C ALA A 32 23.13 4.33 21.74
N GLN A 33 22.55 5.48 22.12
CA GLN A 33 21.25 5.53 22.78
C GLN A 33 20.10 5.08 21.88
N ARG A 34 20.15 5.42 20.59
CA ARG A 34 19.19 4.95 19.58
C ARG A 34 19.26 3.43 19.46
N LEU A 35 20.46 2.86 19.29
CA LEU A 35 20.65 1.41 19.19
C LEU A 35 20.13 0.69 20.43
N GLN A 36 20.45 1.17 21.64
CA GLN A 36 19.95 0.57 22.88
C GLN A 36 18.42 0.60 22.93
N SER A 37 17.80 1.75 22.67
CA SER A 37 16.34 1.90 22.76
C SER A 37 15.63 1.08 21.68
N ALA A 38 16.21 0.95 20.48
CA ALA A 38 15.72 0.07 19.44
C ALA A 38 15.81 -1.41 19.83
N GLN A 39 16.86 -1.84 20.53
CA GLN A 39 16.96 -3.21 21.07
C GLN A 39 15.91 -3.49 22.15
N GLU A 40 15.60 -2.51 22.99
CA GLU A 40 14.51 -2.61 23.96
C GLU A 40 13.16 -2.71 23.24
N TYR A 41 12.93 -1.87 22.23
CA TYR A 41 11.70 -1.89 21.45
C TYR A 41 11.51 -3.22 20.68
N TRP A 42 12.59 -3.84 20.17
CA TRP A 42 12.53 -5.18 19.57
C TRP A 42 11.90 -6.23 20.49
N LYS A 43 12.16 -6.15 21.81
CA LYS A 43 11.60 -7.11 22.78
C LYS A 43 10.08 -6.96 22.90
N LEU A 44 9.54 -5.79 22.58
CA LEU A 44 8.12 -5.45 22.66
C LEU A 44 7.38 -5.64 21.33
N SER A 45 8.09 -5.61 20.20
CA SER A 45 7.48 -5.61 18.86
C SER A 45 6.96 -6.98 18.41
N GLU A 46 7.28 -8.06 19.14
CA GLU A 46 6.81 -9.44 18.86
C GLU A 46 7.07 -9.93 17.42
N VAL A 47 8.12 -9.44 16.74
CA VAL A 47 8.39 -9.75 15.33
C VAL A 47 8.50 -11.26 15.08
N GLN A 48 9.15 -12.00 15.98
CA GLN A 48 9.24 -13.46 15.86
C GLN A 48 7.86 -14.13 15.92
N LYS A 49 6.98 -13.67 16.81
CA LYS A 49 5.60 -14.16 16.88
C LYS A 49 4.83 -13.82 15.61
N GLN A 50 5.01 -12.61 15.05
CA GLN A 50 4.36 -12.22 13.78
C GLN A 50 4.79 -13.09 12.60
N ILE A 51 6.07 -13.47 12.52
CA ILE A 51 6.58 -14.42 11.52
C ILE A 51 5.86 -15.77 11.68
N MET A 52 5.80 -16.28 12.91
CA MET A 52 5.15 -17.56 13.22
C MET A 52 3.63 -17.55 12.95
N ASP A 53 2.93 -16.50 13.36
CA ASP A 53 1.51 -16.30 13.09
C ASP A 53 1.24 -16.24 11.58
N THR A 54 2.16 -15.69 10.81
CA THR A 54 2.06 -15.62 9.34
C THR A 54 2.28 -16.98 8.70
N ILE A 55 3.28 -17.74 9.14
CA ILE A 55 3.48 -19.13 8.71
C ILE A 55 2.22 -19.95 9.01
N GLN A 56 1.66 -19.81 10.21
CA GLN A 56 0.44 -20.50 10.61
C GLN A 56 -0.74 -20.12 9.70
N ARG A 57 -0.94 -18.83 9.43
CA ARG A 57 -2.00 -18.34 8.54
C ARG A 57 -1.89 -18.91 7.13
N ILE A 58 -0.69 -18.89 6.55
CA ILE A 58 -0.42 -19.43 5.21
C ILE A 58 -0.65 -20.94 5.19
N SER A 59 -0.24 -21.67 6.24
CA SER A 59 -0.46 -23.11 6.34
C SER A 59 -1.94 -23.49 6.26
N GLY A 60 -2.84 -22.63 6.75
CA GLY A 60 -4.29 -22.84 6.68
C GLY A 60 -4.83 -22.88 5.24
N GLN A 61 -4.07 -22.35 4.27
CA GLN A 61 -4.42 -22.34 2.85
C GLN A 61 -3.93 -23.60 2.11
N LEU A 62 -3.14 -24.46 2.78
CA LEU A 62 -2.61 -25.70 2.20
C LEU A 62 -3.53 -26.91 2.47
N PRO A 63 -3.40 -28.00 1.67
CA PRO A 63 -4.00 -29.29 1.98
C PRO A 63 -3.67 -29.76 3.41
N PRO A 64 -4.61 -30.38 4.15
CA PRO A 64 -4.42 -30.73 5.56
C PRO A 64 -3.15 -31.54 5.87
N ASP A 65 -2.78 -32.46 4.99
CA ASP A 65 -1.60 -33.33 5.07
C ASP A 65 -0.27 -32.57 4.90
N GLN A 66 -0.29 -31.37 4.32
CA GLN A 66 0.91 -30.56 4.06
C GLN A 66 1.17 -29.48 5.12
N ARG A 67 0.14 -29.13 5.91
CA ARG A 67 0.20 -27.97 6.82
C ARG A 67 1.31 -28.08 7.85
N GLN A 68 1.38 -29.24 8.53
CA GLN A 68 2.35 -29.44 9.61
C GLN A 68 3.79 -29.40 9.07
N LYS A 69 4.04 -30.07 7.94
CA LYS A 69 5.34 -30.06 7.28
C LYS A 69 5.77 -28.63 6.89
N PHE A 70 4.85 -27.83 6.37
CA PHE A 70 5.12 -26.42 6.04
C PHE A 70 5.48 -25.59 7.28
N ILE A 71 4.72 -25.75 8.38
CA ILE A 71 4.99 -25.07 9.65
C ILE A 71 6.40 -25.43 10.16
N ASP A 72 6.74 -26.72 10.16
CA ASP A 72 8.03 -27.19 10.68
C ASP A 72 9.20 -26.73 9.80
N GLN A 73 9.04 -26.74 8.48
CA GLN A 73 10.01 -26.16 7.55
C GLN A 73 10.16 -24.64 7.77
N GLY A 74 9.06 -23.93 8.02
CA GLY A 74 9.09 -22.52 8.36
C GLY A 74 9.86 -22.24 9.65
N LYS A 75 9.62 -23.01 10.72
CA LYS A 75 10.37 -22.93 11.98
C LYS A 75 11.86 -23.18 11.77
N ALA A 76 12.20 -24.22 11.01
CA ALA A 76 13.59 -24.57 10.72
C ALA A 76 14.28 -23.49 9.86
N TYR A 77 13.54 -22.87 8.93
CA TYR A 77 14.07 -21.80 8.10
C TYR A 77 14.33 -20.53 8.92
N PHE A 78 13.40 -20.14 9.79
CA PHE A 78 13.51 -19.03 10.72
C PHE A 78 14.11 -19.47 12.07
N ASP A 79 15.24 -20.15 12.00
CA ASP A 79 16.02 -20.53 13.17
C ASP A 79 16.57 -19.33 13.95
N GLU A 80 17.15 -19.59 15.12
CA GLU A 80 17.70 -18.55 16.00
C GLU A 80 18.74 -17.67 15.28
N LYS A 81 19.58 -18.27 14.42
CA LYS A 81 20.58 -17.55 13.65
C LYS A 81 19.94 -16.56 12.69
N ARG A 82 18.91 -16.98 11.95
CA ARG A 82 18.20 -16.10 11.03
C ARG A 82 17.42 -15.02 11.77
N ILE A 83 16.75 -15.37 12.88
CA ILE A 83 16.07 -14.39 13.74
C ILE A 83 17.05 -13.36 14.29
N ALA A 84 18.26 -13.76 14.71
CA ALA A 84 19.29 -12.83 15.14
C ALA A 84 19.75 -11.89 14.00
N GLY A 85 19.85 -12.39 12.77
CA GLY A 85 20.12 -11.59 11.58
C GLY A 85 19.02 -10.54 11.32
N ILE A 86 17.76 -10.95 11.35
CA ILE A 86 16.60 -10.07 11.19
C ILE A 86 16.59 -9.01 12.30
N LYS A 87 16.79 -9.42 13.56
CA LYS A 87 16.89 -8.50 14.70
C LYS A 87 17.97 -7.45 14.48
N LYS A 88 19.16 -7.86 14.04
CA LYS A 88 20.28 -6.93 13.80
C LYS A 88 19.91 -5.88 12.75
N GLN A 89 19.35 -6.29 11.63
CA GLN A 89 18.93 -5.38 10.54
C GLN A 89 17.81 -4.45 11.00
N TRP A 90 16.81 -4.99 11.69
CA TRP A 90 15.66 -4.23 12.16
C TRP A 90 16.05 -3.18 13.21
N VAL A 91 16.91 -3.56 14.18
CA VAL A 91 17.41 -2.63 15.21
C VAL A 91 18.21 -1.51 14.58
N ALA A 92 19.08 -1.81 13.60
CA ALA A 92 19.86 -0.80 12.90
C ALA A 92 18.94 0.19 12.16
N MET A 93 17.98 -0.32 11.40
CA MET A 93 16.97 0.49 10.70
C MET A 93 16.17 1.37 11.68
N CYS A 94 15.69 0.81 12.80
CA CYS A 94 14.96 1.60 13.80
C CYS A 94 15.81 2.72 14.40
N ALA A 95 17.10 2.46 14.67
CA ALA A 95 18.02 3.47 15.17
C ALA A 95 18.36 4.55 14.13
N GLU A 96 18.24 4.25 12.84
CA GLU A 96 18.43 5.21 11.75
C GLU A 96 17.21 6.13 11.58
N VAL A 97 16.00 5.55 11.60
CA VAL A 97 14.74 6.25 11.33
C VAL A 97 14.30 7.14 12.49
N PHE A 98 14.50 6.70 13.73
CA PHE A 98 13.98 7.38 14.91
C PHE A 98 15.10 7.99 15.75
N THR A 99 14.80 9.11 16.40
CA THR A 99 15.66 9.69 17.43
C THR A 99 15.64 8.85 18.71
N ALA A 100 16.64 9.05 19.58
CA ALA A 100 16.69 8.35 20.87
C ALA A 100 15.47 8.68 21.75
N LYS A 101 14.94 9.90 21.66
CA LYS A 101 13.75 10.33 22.41
C LYS A 101 12.48 9.61 21.94
N GLU A 102 12.30 9.48 20.63
CA GLU A 102 11.14 8.78 20.05
C GLU A 102 11.18 7.30 20.37
N LEU A 103 12.33 6.63 20.22
CA LEU A 103 12.46 5.22 20.57
C LEU A 103 12.16 4.96 22.05
N LYS A 104 12.65 5.81 22.96
CA LYS A 104 12.31 5.71 24.38
C LYS A 104 10.82 5.90 24.64
N ALA A 105 10.17 6.82 23.92
CA ALA A 105 8.73 7.02 24.01
C ALA A 105 7.96 5.79 23.50
N MET A 106 8.42 5.17 22.40
CA MET A 106 7.85 3.92 21.88
C MET A 106 7.99 2.78 22.89
N VAL A 107 9.17 2.61 23.51
CA VAL A 107 9.38 1.61 24.57
C VAL A 107 8.44 1.85 25.74
N LYS A 108 8.34 3.09 26.21
CA LYS A 108 7.44 3.45 27.32
C LYS A 108 5.97 3.17 27.00
N PHE A 109 5.52 3.54 25.81
CA PHE A 109 4.14 3.36 25.39
C PHE A 109 3.82 1.88 25.16
N TYR A 110 4.53 1.21 24.26
CA TYR A 110 4.26 -0.20 23.91
C TYR A 110 4.59 -1.19 25.04
N GLY A 111 5.35 -0.76 26.05
CA GLY A 111 5.55 -1.53 27.28
C GLY A 111 4.48 -1.30 28.36
N SER A 112 3.58 -0.32 28.20
CA SER A 112 2.48 -0.10 29.15
C SER A 112 1.33 -1.10 28.93
N PRO A 113 0.51 -1.39 29.96
CA PRO A 113 -0.68 -2.23 29.80
C PRO A 113 -1.61 -1.75 28.68
N GLU A 114 -1.83 -0.44 28.56
CA GLU A 114 -2.65 0.17 27.53
C GLU A 114 -2.00 0.07 26.15
N GLY A 115 -0.69 0.32 26.03
CA GLY A 115 0.01 0.22 24.76
C GLY A 115 0.05 -1.22 24.22
N MET A 116 0.23 -2.21 25.10
CA MET A 116 0.09 -3.63 24.73
C MET A 116 -1.34 -3.94 24.28
N ALA A 117 -2.36 -3.49 25.02
CA ALA A 117 -3.75 -3.71 24.65
C ALA A 117 -4.13 -3.03 23.32
N ILE A 118 -3.61 -1.83 23.06
CA ILE A 118 -3.79 -1.12 21.79
C ILE A 118 -3.14 -1.89 20.66
N ARG A 119 -1.88 -2.31 20.84
CA ARG A 119 -1.13 -3.12 19.86
C ARG A 119 -1.88 -4.41 19.48
N ASP A 120 -2.48 -5.09 20.45
CA ASP A 120 -3.23 -6.32 20.22
C ASP A 120 -4.58 -6.06 19.51
N LYS A 121 -5.25 -4.93 19.79
CA LYS A 121 -6.56 -4.59 19.23
C LYS A 121 -6.49 -3.87 17.88
N MET A 122 -5.40 -3.18 17.58
CA MET A 122 -5.27 -2.35 16.37
C MET A 122 -5.45 -3.16 15.07
N PRO A 123 -4.86 -4.37 14.91
CA PRO A 123 -5.10 -5.18 13.72
C PRO A 123 -6.58 -5.54 13.51
N LYS A 124 -7.30 -5.82 14.60
CA LYS A 124 -8.75 -6.11 14.55
C LYS A 124 -9.56 -4.88 14.14
N LEU A 125 -9.18 -3.70 14.66
CA LEU A 125 -9.80 -2.44 14.24
C LEU A 125 -9.58 -2.19 12.74
N MET A 126 -8.36 -2.39 12.26
CA MET A 126 -8.02 -2.19 10.84
C MET A 126 -8.76 -3.17 9.92
N ASP A 127 -8.88 -4.45 10.30
CA ASP A 127 -9.70 -5.43 9.56
C ASP A 127 -11.17 -5.01 9.48
N GLY A 128 -11.74 -4.53 10.59
CA GLY A 128 -13.08 -3.97 10.61
C GLY A 128 -13.23 -2.74 9.71
N ASN A 129 -12.26 -1.83 9.77
CA ASN A 129 -12.26 -0.61 8.96
C ASN A 129 -12.22 -0.90 7.45
N THR A 130 -11.41 -1.88 7.01
CA THR A 130 -11.37 -2.30 5.61
C THR A 130 -12.72 -2.84 5.13
N LYS A 131 -13.45 -3.56 5.98
CA LYS A 131 -14.80 -4.07 5.64
C LYS A 131 -15.83 -2.96 5.50
N VAL A 132 -15.79 -1.95 6.38
CA VAL A 132 -16.68 -0.79 6.29
C VAL A 132 -16.46 -0.04 4.99
N ILE A 133 -15.20 0.37 4.73
CA ILE A 133 -14.86 1.14 3.52
C ILE A 133 -15.09 0.29 2.26
N GLY A 134 -14.70 -0.98 2.28
CA GLY A 134 -14.90 -1.91 1.16
C GLY A 134 -16.37 -2.16 0.86
N GLY A 135 -17.24 -2.17 1.88
CA GLY A 135 -18.69 -2.27 1.74
C GLY A 135 -19.27 -1.07 1.00
N GLU A 136 -18.94 0.16 1.44
CA GLU A 136 -19.38 1.40 0.79
C GLU A 136 -18.90 1.47 -0.67
N LEU A 137 -17.62 1.14 -0.92
CA LEU A 137 -17.05 1.14 -2.25
C LEU A 137 -17.75 0.10 -3.17
N SER A 138 -18.02 -1.10 -2.65
CA SER A 138 -18.75 -2.13 -3.40
C SER A 138 -20.18 -1.71 -3.72
N GLY A 139 -20.85 -1.03 -2.78
CA GLY A 139 -22.17 -0.45 -2.98
C GLY A 139 -22.19 0.57 -4.11
N PHE A 140 -21.24 1.51 -4.10
CA PHE A 140 -21.06 2.49 -5.16
C PHE A 140 -20.82 1.83 -6.53
N ILE A 141 -19.88 0.88 -6.61
CA ILE A 141 -19.57 0.17 -7.87
C ILE A 141 -20.83 -0.52 -8.44
N LYS A 142 -21.60 -1.21 -7.60
CA LYS A 142 -22.83 -1.90 -8.01
C LYS A 142 -23.89 -0.91 -8.50
N GLN A 143 -24.04 0.22 -7.81
CA GLN A 143 -24.95 1.28 -8.22
C GLN A 143 -24.59 1.84 -9.60
N GLU A 144 -23.32 2.17 -9.82
CA GLU A 144 -22.86 2.71 -11.10
C GLU A 144 -22.97 1.70 -12.25
N GLN A 145 -22.62 0.43 -12.01
CA GLN A 145 -22.85 -0.64 -12.99
C GLN A 145 -24.32 -0.74 -13.39
N THR A 146 -25.23 -0.63 -12.41
CA THR A 146 -26.67 -0.65 -12.66
C THR A 146 -27.13 0.56 -13.47
N ARG A 147 -26.64 1.76 -13.14
CA ARG A 147 -26.96 3.00 -13.87
C ARG A 147 -26.50 2.91 -15.32
N LEU A 148 -25.25 2.53 -15.56
CA LEU A 148 -24.68 2.38 -16.90
C LEU A 148 -25.41 1.33 -17.73
N ALA A 149 -25.80 0.20 -17.11
CA ALA A 149 -26.59 -0.83 -17.80
C ALA A 149 -27.97 -0.32 -18.23
N LYS A 150 -28.66 0.47 -17.38
CA LYS A 150 -29.94 1.10 -17.73
C LYS A 150 -29.79 2.11 -18.87
N GLU A 151 -28.79 2.97 -18.80
CA GLU A 151 -28.51 3.96 -19.85
C GLU A 151 -28.22 3.29 -21.21
N ALA A 152 -27.46 2.20 -21.21
CA ALA A 152 -27.19 1.41 -22.42
C ALA A 152 -28.47 0.78 -23.00
N GLN A 153 -29.35 0.23 -22.15
CA GLN A 153 -30.64 -0.32 -22.59
C GLN A 153 -31.56 0.76 -23.16
N GLU A 154 -31.66 1.91 -22.51
CA GLU A 154 -32.45 3.03 -22.99
C GLU A 154 -31.94 3.56 -24.34
N LYS A 155 -30.61 3.66 -24.49
CA LYS A 155 -29.99 4.06 -25.76
C LYS A 155 -30.28 3.04 -26.86
N ALA A 156 -30.12 1.75 -26.60
CA ALA A 156 -30.43 0.68 -27.55
C ALA A 156 -31.92 0.69 -27.97
N LYS A 157 -32.84 0.94 -27.02
CA LYS A 157 -34.28 1.04 -27.29
C LYS A 157 -34.60 2.25 -28.18
N LYS A 158 -33.97 3.41 -27.93
CA LYS A 158 -34.11 4.61 -28.77
C LYS A 158 -33.57 4.38 -30.18
N GLU A 159 -32.43 3.70 -30.32
CA GLU A 159 -31.84 3.36 -31.63
C GLU A 159 -32.68 2.33 -32.41
N ALA A 160 -33.29 1.35 -31.73
CA ALA A 160 -34.18 0.37 -32.34
C ALA A 160 -35.49 0.99 -32.82
N ALA A 161 -36.07 1.91 -32.05
CA ALA A 161 -37.28 2.64 -32.43
C ALA A 161 -37.07 3.62 -33.60
N ALA A 162 -35.82 4.05 -33.83
CA ALA A 162 -35.46 4.97 -34.91
C ALA A 162 -35.14 4.29 -36.26
N LYS A 163 -35.08 2.95 -36.34
CA LYS A 163 -34.89 2.23 -37.61
C LYS A 163 -36.24 1.91 -38.26
N PRO A 164 -36.53 2.37 -39.49
CA PRO A 164 -37.77 2.03 -40.18
C PRO A 164 -37.80 0.55 -40.60
N ALA A 165 -38.98 -0.07 -40.51
CA ALA A 165 -39.23 -1.44 -40.94
C ALA A 165 -38.84 -1.61 -42.42
N LYS A 166 -37.87 -2.48 -42.70
CA LYS A 166 -37.56 -2.87 -44.09
C LYS A 166 -38.79 -3.60 -44.66
N THR A 167 -39.41 -2.99 -45.66
CA THR A 167 -40.51 -3.55 -46.46
C THR A 167 -40.09 -4.89 -47.08
N PRO A 168 -40.94 -5.94 -47.07
CA PRO A 168 -40.61 -7.23 -47.69
C PRO A 168 -40.42 -7.08 -49.21
N PRO A 169 -39.55 -7.89 -49.85
CA PRO A 169 -39.33 -7.81 -51.29
C PRO A 169 -40.59 -8.25 -52.03
N ALA A 170 -41.09 -7.40 -52.93
CA ALA A 170 -42.19 -7.70 -53.82
C ALA A 170 -41.79 -8.85 -54.75
N LYS A 171 -42.61 -9.90 -54.79
CA LYS A 171 -42.47 -11.01 -55.73
C LYS A 171 -42.68 -10.50 -57.15
N ASP A 172 -41.69 -10.73 -58.00
CA ASP A 172 -41.76 -10.53 -59.44
C ASP A 172 -42.96 -11.29 -60.04
N ALA A 173 -43.83 -10.55 -60.70
CA ALA A 173 -44.84 -11.09 -61.61
C ALA A 173 -44.48 -10.66 -63.04
N LYS A 174 -44.23 -11.66 -63.90
CA LYS A 174 -44.27 -11.55 -65.37
C LYS A 174 -44.62 -12.95 -65.92
N PRO A 175 -45.17 -13.11 -67.14
CA PRO A 175 -45.77 -12.14 -68.08
C PRO A 175 -47.21 -12.54 -68.49
N ALA A 176 -47.95 -11.61 -69.11
CA ALA A 176 -49.07 -11.95 -69.98
C ALA A 176 -48.90 -11.27 -71.34
N ASP A 177 -49.08 -12.08 -72.37
CA ASP A 177 -48.87 -11.88 -73.80
C ASP A 177 -49.94 -11.02 -74.50
N ALA A 178 -49.66 -10.75 -75.80
CA ALA A 178 -50.57 -10.34 -76.89
C ALA A 178 -51.02 -8.86 -76.91
N LYS A 179 -51.07 -8.13 -78.03
CA LYS A 179 -51.25 -8.35 -79.49
C LYS A 179 -50.86 -6.99 -80.16
N LYS A 180 -50.51 -6.80 -81.43
CA LYS A 180 -51.00 -7.34 -82.70
C LYS A 180 -50.05 -6.84 -83.80
#